data_AF-A0A7T5RXP6-F1
#
_entry.id   AF-A0A7T5RXP6-F1
#
_cell.length_a   1.000
_cell.length_b   1.000
_cell.length_c   1.000
_cell.angle_alpha   90.00
_cell.angle_beta   90.00
_cell.angle_gamma   90.00
#
_symmetry.space_group_name_H-M   'P 1'
#
loop_
_entity.id
_entity.type
_entity.pdbx_description
1 polymer ?
#
loop_
_entity_poly.entity_id
_entity_poly.type
_entity_poly.pdbx_seq_one_letter_code
_entity_poly.pdbx_strand_id
1 'polypeptide(L)'
;MNEKDKTTKPKAAKATKPVSAKASKKEAVAKEPKKTKAKVVIPEVAPELEAPVVKEPVKAVAKSKPKTVHSKKKAATIKKYQSHEGDTGSTDVQVAVLTEKINALTKHLQEHKKDHDSRMGLLKMIGQRRSLLNYLEKKNNERYKKLIGSLGLRK
;
A
#
# COMPACT_ATOMS: atom_id res chain seq x y z
N MET A 1 36.52 -10.50 58.89
CA MET A 1 35.14 -10.60 58.40
C MET A 1 35.18 -11.12 56.96
N ASN A 2 34.88 -12.41 56.82
CA ASN A 2 34.22 -13.17 55.73
C ASN A 2 33.80 -12.39 54.46
N GLU A 3 33.75 -12.90 53.23
CA GLU A 3 33.82 -14.25 52.63
C GLU A 3 33.43 -14.07 51.16
N LYS A 4 33.95 -14.92 50.25
CA LYS A 4 33.22 -15.60 49.14
C LYS A 4 34.14 -15.95 47.97
N ASP A 5 34.38 -17.26 47.89
CA ASP A 5 34.89 -18.03 46.77
C ASP A 5 34.27 -17.69 45.41
N LYS A 6 35.11 -17.76 44.36
CA LYS A 6 34.70 -18.34 43.08
C LYS A 6 35.77 -19.30 42.57
N THR A 7 35.41 -20.56 42.69
CA THR A 7 36.00 -21.77 42.13
C THR A 7 36.12 -21.73 40.61
N THR A 8 37.30 -22.09 40.08
CA THR A 8 37.44 -22.64 38.72
C THR A 8 38.16 -23.99 38.80
N LYS A 9 37.47 -25.03 38.35
CA LYS A 9 37.89 -26.44 38.35
C LYS A 9 38.83 -26.71 37.15
N PRO A 10 39.90 -27.50 37.30
CA PRO A 10 40.76 -27.93 36.20
C PRO A 10 40.38 -29.32 35.69
N LYS A 11 40.49 -29.57 34.38
CA LYS A 11 40.50 -30.91 33.74
C LYS A 11 40.89 -30.73 32.29
N ALA A 12 41.65 -31.58 31.62
CA ALA A 12 42.65 -32.59 31.95
C ALA A 12 43.30 -32.93 30.59
N ALA A 13 44.49 -33.51 30.65
CA ALA A 13 45.38 -33.71 29.52
C ALA A 13 45.05 -34.93 28.63
N LYS A 14 45.65 -34.87 27.42
CA LYS A 14 46.51 -35.90 26.77
C LYS A 14 45.94 -36.86 25.71
N ALA A 15 46.58 -36.75 24.53
CA ALA A 15 47.07 -37.76 23.56
C ALA A 15 46.10 -38.62 22.72
N THR A 16 46.32 -38.63 21.38
CA THR A 16 46.90 -39.74 20.57
C THR A 16 46.91 -39.41 19.06
N LYS A 17 47.76 -40.09 18.26
CA LYS A 17 48.19 -39.77 16.87
C LYS A 17 47.35 -40.51 15.76
N PRO A 18 47.81 -40.68 14.48
CA PRO A 18 47.20 -40.09 13.26
C PRO A 18 46.66 -41.11 12.22
N VAL A 19 45.69 -40.75 11.36
CA VAL A 19 45.39 -41.53 10.13
C VAL A 19 44.89 -40.62 9.00
N SER A 20 45.47 -40.85 7.83
CA SER A 20 45.17 -40.33 6.49
C SER A 20 43.70 -40.46 6.04
N ALA A 21 43.22 -39.54 5.18
CA ALA A 21 42.70 -39.89 3.84
C ALA A 21 42.19 -38.65 3.07
N LYS A 22 42.47 -38.66 1.76
CA LYS A 22 42.01 -37.76 0.69
C LYS A 22 40.49 -37.54 0.68
N ALA A 23 40.06 -36.30 0.43
CA ALA A 23 38.90 -36.02 -0.42
C ALA A 23 38.99 -34.61 -1.03
N SER A 24 38.92 -34.60 -2.35
CA SER A 24 39.00 -33.49 -3.28
C SER A 24 37.69 -32.69 -3.41
N LYS A 25 37.78 -31.37 -3.58
CA LYS A 25 37.28 -30.57 -4.73
C LYS A 25 36.86 -29.15 -4.32
N LYS A 26 37.57 -28.19 -4.94
CA LYS A 26 37.15 -26.96 -5.64
C LYS A 26 36.15 -25.96 -5.03
N GLU A 27 36.51 -24.70 -5.30
CA GLU A 27 35.69 -23.47 -5.40
C GLU A 27 35.23 -22.85 -4.08
N ALA A 28 35.22 -21.53 -3.87
CA ALA A 28 35.76 -20.36 -4.55
C ALA A 28 35.55 -19.20 -3.56
N VAL A 29 36.54 -18.34 -3.32
CA VAL A 29 36.33 -17.10 -2.54
C VAL A 29 37.22 -15.99 -3.10
N ALA A 30 36.60 -15.04 -3.80
CA ALA A 30 37.19 -13.74 -4.11
C ALA A 30 36.15 -12.64 -3.91
N LYS A 31 36.35 -11.89 -2.81
CA LYS A 31 36.08 -10.45 -2.55
C LYS A 31 34.86 -9.75 -3.20
N GLU A 32 34.03 -9.20 -2.32
CA GLU A 32 33.08 -8.08 -2.46
C GLU A 32 33.71 -6.77 -3.03
N PRO A 33 32.97 -5.66 -3.22
CA PRO A 33 31.62 -5.46 -3.77
C PRO A 33 31.64 -4.43 -4.94
N LYS A 34 30.85 -4.63 -5.99
CA LYS A 34 30.68 -3.62 -7.06
C LYS A 34 29.50 -2.69 -6.74
N LYS A 35 29.79 -1.39 -6.63
CA LYS A 35 28.82 -0.30 -6.86
C LYS A 35 28.25 -0.44 -8.26
N THR A 36 26.94 -0.59 -8.41
CA THR A 36 26.25 -0.33 -9.68
C THR A 36 24.97 0.44 -9.46
N LYS A 37 24.81 1.43 -10.33
CA LYS A 37 23.82 2.50 -10.33
C LYS A 37 22.40 1.94 -10.41
N ALA A 38 21.49 2.52 -9.62
CA ALA A 38 20.06 2.30 -9.71
C ALA A 38 19.56 2.61 -11.13
N LYS A 39 19.07 1.59 -11.83
CA LYS A 39 18.13 1.76 -12.94
C LYS A 39 16.78 1.35 -12.39
N VAL A 40 15.94 2.34 -12.10
CA VAL A 40 14.53 2.13 -11.76
C VAL A 40 13.87 1.59 -13.03
N VAL A 41 13.76 0.27 -13.09
CA VAL A 41 12.92 -0.43 -14.06
C VAL A 41 11.51 -0.27 -13.55
N ILE A 42 10.70 0.52 -14.24
CA ILE A 42 9.25 0.43 -14.18
C ILE A 42 8.93 -0.91 -14.85
N PRO A 43 8.38 -1.92 -14.14
CA PRO A 43 7.89 -3.08 -14.84
C PRO A 43 6.54 -2.70 -15.45
N GLU A 44 6.58 -2.43 -16.74
CA GLU A 44 5.41 -2.55 -17.63
C GLU A 44 4.95 -4.01 -17.55
N VAL A 45 3.83 -4.26 -16.86
CA VAL A 45 3.19 -5.56 -16.81
C VAL A 45 1.74 -5.37 -17.23
N ALA A 46 1.53 -5.38 -18.54
CA ALA A 46 0.38 -6.07 -19.09
C ALA A 46 0.77 -7.54 -19.27
N PRO A 47 -0.10 -8.48 -18.86
CA PRO A 47 -0.71 -9.27 -19.91
C PRO A 47 -2.22 -9.40 -19.75
N GLU A 48 -2.88 -9.37 -20.91
CA GLU A 48 -4.27 -9.68 -21.15
C GLU A 48 -4.68 -11.01 -20.53
N LEU A 49 -5.80 -11.04 -19.79
CA LEU A 49 -6.63 -12.23 -19.61
C LEU A 49 -8.11 -11.81 -19.58
N GLU A 50 -8.74 -12.05 -20.73
CA GLU A 50 -10.15 -12.38 -20.97
C GLU A 50 -11.22 -11.67 -20.14
N ALA A 51 -11.80 -10.64 -20.75
CA ALA A 51 -13.14 -10.19 -20.42
C ALA A 51 -14.17 -11.14 -21.07
N PRO A 52 -15.03 -11.85 -20.32
CA PRO A 52 -16.28 -12.31 -20.88
C PRO A 52 -17.23 -11.12 -21.02
N VAL A 53 -17.51 -10.79 -22.28
CA VAL A 53 -18.79 -10.25 -22.82
C VAL A 53 -19.94 -10.84 -21.99
N VAL A 54 -20.96 -10.11 -21.48
CA VAL A 54 -22.16 -9.53 -22.12
C VAL A 54 -22.84 -8.70 -20.99
N LYS A 55 -23.34 -7.46 -21.14
CA LYS A 55 -24.50 -7.04 -21.94
C LYS A 55 -24.53 -5.52 -22.12
N GLU A 56 -24.65 -5.09 -23.38
CA GLU A 56 -25.23 -3.79 -23.77
C GLU A 56 -26.75 -3.73 -23.46
N PRO A 57 -27.45 -2.62 -23.72
CA PRO A 57 -27.43 -1.36 -22.99
C PRO A 57 -28.79 -1.16 -22.30
N VAL A 58 -28.85 -1.05 -20.98
CA VAL A 58 -30.10 -0.71 -20.31
C VAL A 58 -30.37 0.80 -20.41
N LYS A 59 -31.45 1.09 -21.15
CA LYS A 59 -32.04 2.39 -21.42
C LYS A 59 -32.34 3.20 -20.14
N ALA A 60 -32.13 4.50 -20.29
CA ALA A 60 -32.95 5.61 -19.77
C ALA A 60 -33.34 5.59 -18.29
N VAL A 61 -32.61 6.39 -17.49
CA VAL A 61 -33.27 7.25 -16.48
C VAL A 61 -32.76 8.68 -16.66
N ALA A 62 -33.70 9.53 -17.06
CA ALA A 62 -33.54 10.95 -17.26
C ALA A 62 -33.53 11.72 -15.92
N LYS A 63 -32.99 12.93 -15.99
CA LYS A 63 -33.22 14.11 -15.12
C LYS A 63 -32.33 14.26 -13.87
N SER A 64 -31.14 14.81 -14.08
CA SER A 64 -30.78 16.15 -13.58
C SER A 64 -29.38 16.50 -14.11
N LYS A 65 -29.26 17.57 -14.92
CA LYS A 65 -27.95 18.08 -15.35
C LYS A 65 -27.12 18.35 -14.10
N PRO A 66 -25.92 17.80 -13.94
CA PRO A 66 -25.19 18.07 -12.73
C PRO A 66 -24.57 19.48 -12.83
N LYS A 67 -25.11 20.40 -12.02
CA LYS A 67 -24.93 21.86 -12.06
C LYS A 67 -23.51 22.39 -11.77
N THR A 68 -22.45 21.59 -11.82
CA THR A 68 -21.09 22.07 -11.49
C THR A 68 -20.00 21.21 -12.12
N VAL A 69 -18.91 21.82 -12.58
CA VAL A 69 -17.71 21.16 -13.16
C VAL A 69 -17.14 20.00 -12.31
N HIS A 70 -17.38 20.01 -11.00
CA HIS A 70 -16.96 18.96 -10.06
C HIS A 70 -17.73 17.64 -10.18
N SER A 71 -18.89 17.66 -10.81
CA SER A 71 -19.76 16.49 -10.89
C SER A 71 -19.29 15.42 -11.89
N LYS A 72 -18.66 15.85 -12.99
CA LYS A 72 -18.19 14.93 -14.04
C LYS A 72 -17.06 14.03 -13.55
N LYS A 73 -16.09 14.60 -12.82
CA LYS A 73 -14.97 13.84 -12.22
C LYS A 73 -15.47 12.85 -11.17
N LYS A 74 -16.37 13.30 -10.28
CA LYS A 74 -17.01 12.44 -9.28
C LYS A 74 -17.75 11.26 -9.91
N ALA A 75 -18.53 11.49 -10.96
CA ALA A 75 -19.29 10.42 -11.63
C ALA A 75 -18.37 9.37 -12.28
N ALA A 76 -17.26 9.81 -12.89
CA ALA A 76 -16.26 8.89 -13.45
C ALA A 76 -15.61 8.02 -12.36
N THR A 77 -15.34 8.61 -11.19
CA THR A 77 -14.71 7.90 -10.07
C THR A 77 -15.66 6.94 -9.39
N ILE A 78 -16.94 7.30 -9.25
CA ILE A 78 -17.97 6.36 -8.77
C ILE A 78 -18.04 5.13 -9.67
N LYS A 79 -18.09 5.31 -11.00
CA LYS A 79 -18.15 4.19 -11.95
C LYS A 79 -16.94 3.25 -11.89
N LYS A 80 -15.77 3.73 -11.47
CA LYS A 80 -14.54 2.93 -11.37
C LYS A 80 -14.48 2.06 -10.12
N TYR A 81 -15.06 2.52 -9.02
CA TYR A 81 -14.96 1.86 -7.71
C TYR A 81 -16.29 1.27 -7.22
N GLN A 82 -17.37 1.39 -7.99
CA GLN A 82 -18.67 0.78 -7.70
C GLN A 82 -18.55 -0.75 -7.68
N SER A 83 -19.17 -1.40 -6.68
CA SER A 83 -19.22 -2.87 -6.64
C SER A 83 -20.38 -3.43 -7.47
N HIS A 84 -21.45 -2.65 -7.62
CA HIS A 84 -22.64 -2.99 -8.42
C HIS A 84 -23.12 -1.74 -9.18
N GLU A 85 -23.96 -1.93 -10.20
CA GLU A 85 -24.55 -0.80 -10.93
C GLU A 85 -25.44 0.02 -10.00
N GLY A 86 -25.12 1.31 -9.84
CA GLY A 86 -25.83 2.22 -8.94
C GLY A 86 -25.26 2.30 -7.52
N ASP A 87 -24.17 1.59 -7.22
CA ASP A 87 -23.52 1.68 -5.92
C ASP A 87 -22.88 3.06 -5.70
N THR A 88 -23.48 3.84 -4.81
CA THR A 88 -22.97 5.16 -4.40
C THR A 88 -22.51 5.18 -2.95
N GLY A 89 -22.82 4.12 -2.20
CA GLY A 89 -22.70 4.08 -0.74
C GLY A 89 -21.58 3.17 -0.23
N SER A 90 -21.01 2.31 -1.07
CA SER A 90 -19.92 1.44 -0.62
C SER A 90 -18.69 2.22 -0.15
N THR A 91 -17.98 1.61 0.80
CA THR A 91 -16.81 2.22 1.41
C THR A 91 -15.72 2.54 0.39
N ASP A 92 -15.59 1.72 -0.66
CA ASP A 92 -14.61 1.93 -1.74
C ASP A 92 -14.93 3.20 -2.54
N VAL A 93 -16.19 3.38 -2.94
CA VAL A 93 -16.66 4.59 -3.64
C VAL A 93 -16.48 5.82 -2.76
N GLN A 94 -16.88 5.75 -1.49
CA GLN A 94 -16.74 6.88 -0.56
C GLN A 94 -15.28 7.31 -0.38
N VAL A 95 -14.36 6.36 -0.19
CA VAL A 95 -12.92 6.64 -0.03
C VAL A 95 -12.33 7.24 -1.31
N ALA A 96 -12.73 6.75 -2.48
CA ALA A 96 -12.29 7.31 -3.76
C ALA A 96 -12.75 8.77 -3.92
N VAL A 97 -14.03 9.05 -3.67
CA VAL A 97 -14.60 10.41 -3.74
C VAL A 97 -13.97 11.35 -2.72
N LEU A 98 -13.74 10.89 -1.48
CA LEU A 98 -13.03 11.69 -0.47
C LEU A 98 -11.61 12.01 -0.90
N THR A 99 -10.91 11.05 -1.52
CA THR A 99 -9.54 11.25 -1.99
C THR A 99 -9.47 12.32 -3.08
N GLU A 100 -10.40 12.32 -4.03
CA GLU A 100 -10.48 13.40 -5.04
C GLU A 100 -10.73 14.77 -4.42
N LYS A 101 -11.66 14.85 -3.45
CA LYS A 101 -11.97 16.10 -2.75
C LYS A 101 -10.78 16.63 -1.96
N ILE A 102 -10.07 15.74 -1.25
CA ILE A 102 -8.84 16.06 -0.52
C ILE A 102 -7.82 16.63 -1.51
N ASN A 103 -7.56 15.94 -2.63
CA ASN A 103 -6.60 16.40 -3.63
C ASN A 103 -6.96 17.77 -4.23
N ALA A 104 -8.24 18.04 -4.45
CA ALA A 104 -8.71 19.35 -4.94
C ALA A 104 -8.54 20.45 -3.89
N LEU A 105 -8.93 20.19 -2.63
CA LEU A 105 -8.79 21.15 -1.53
C LEU A 105 -7.34 21.43 -1.16
N THR A 106 -6.47 20.41 -1.22
CA THR A 106 -5.04 20.59 -0.99
C THR A 106 -4.44 21.57 -1.99
N LYS A 107 -4.82 21.50 -3.28
CA LYS A 107 -4.40 22.48 -4.30
C LYS A 107 -4.92 23.88 -4.00
N HIS A 108 -6.20 24.00 -3.65
CA HIS A 108 -6.80 25.29 -3.29
C HIS A 108 -6.09 25.95 -2.08
N LEU A 109 -5.76 25.17 -1.04
CA LEU A 109 -5.09 25.67 0.15
C LEU A 109 -3.60 26.01 -0.07
N GLN A 110 -2.97 25.50 -1.14
CA GLN A 110 -1.61 25.92 -1.51
C GLN A 110 -1.59 27.38 -1.98
N GLU A 111 -2.62 27.79 -2.72
CA GLU A 111 -2.83 29.18 -3.16
C GLU A 111 -3.38 30.05 -2.02
N HIS A 112 -4.36 29.53 -1.26
CA HIS A 112 -5.05 30.26 -0.19
C HIS A 112 -4.63 29.82 1.21
N LYS A 113 -3.40 30.18 1.60
CA LYS A 113 -2.82 29.74 2.89
C LYS A 113 -3.52 30.28 4.14
N LYS A 114 -4.31 31.35 4.04
CA LYS A 114 -5.03 31.97 5.16
C LYS A 114 -6.46 31.46 5.35
N ASP A 115 -6.93 30.55 4.49
CA ASP A 115 -8.26 29.96 4.65
C ASP A 115 -8.21 28.85 5.72
N HIS A 116 -8.61 29.21 6.95
CA HIS A 116 -8.62 28.31 8.09
C HIS A 116 -9.82 27.36 8.07
N ASP A 117 -10.99 27.81 7.62
CA ASP A 117 -12.21 26.99 7.58
C ASP A 117 -12.07 25.84 6.58
N SER A 118 -11.52 26.12 5.39
CA SER A 118 -11.23 25.09 4.40
C SER A 118 -10.17 24.09 4.91
N ARG A 119 -9.19 24.55 5.70
CA ARG A 119 -8.20 23.66 6.33
C ARG A 119 -8.84 22.75 7.38
N MET A 120 -9.76 23.26 8.18
CA MET A 120 -10.53 22.44 9.14
C MET A 120 -11.40 21.41 8.41
N GLY A 121 -12.07 21.82 7.33
CA GLY A 121 -12.81 20.91 6.45
C GLY A 121 -11.93 19.80 5.86
N LEU A 122 -10.72 20.14 5.43
CA LEU A 122 -9.74 19.17 4.92
C LEU A 122 -9.35 18.14 6.00
N LEU A 123 -9.04 18.58 7.22
CA LEU A 123 -8.69 17.70 8.32
C LEU A 123 -9.83 16.73 8.66
N LYS A 124 -11.08 17.24 8.69
CA LYS A 124 -12.27 16.41 8.89
C LYS A 124 -12.42 15.33 7.81
N MET A 125 -12.19 15.68 6.54
CA MET A 125 -12.24 14.72 5.42
C MET A 125 -11.13 13.66 5.51
N ILE A 126 -9.92 14.03 5.91
CA ILE A 126 -8.81 13.09 6.13
C ILE A 126 -9.17 12.11 7.26
N GLY A 127 -9.73 12.61 8.36
CA GLY A 127 -10.20 11.79 9.48
C GLY A 127 -11.30 10.82 9.07
N GLN A 128 -12.30 11.29 8.32
CA GLN A 128 -13.37 10.42 7.79
C GLN A 128 -12.81 9.32 6.90
N ARG A 129 -11.91 9.66 5.95
CA ARG A 129 -11.26 8.68 5.08
C ARG A 129 -10.49 7.63 5.89
N ARG A 130 -9.75 8.06 6.93
CA ARG A 130 -9.02 7.14 7.82
C ARG A 130 -9.96 6.20 8.56
N SER A 131 -11.09 6.70 9.06
CA SER A 131 -12.11 5.86 9.72
C SER A 131 -12.68 4.79 8.79
N LEU A 132 -13.03 5.17 7.55
CA LEU A 132 -13.52 4.24 6.53
C LEU A 132 -12.49 3.17 6.15
N LEU A 133 -11.21 3.56 6.03
CA LEU A 133 -10.11 2.64 5.77
C LEU A 133 -9.90 1.66 6.93
N ASN A 134 -9.96 2.13 8.18
CA ASN A 134 -9.88 1.26 9.36
C ASN A 134 -11.07 0.30 9.45
N TYR A 135 -12.27 0.72 9.04
CA TYR A 135 -13.44 -0.15 8.95
C TYR A 135 -13.23 -1.25 7.91
N LEU A 136 -12.75 -0.90 6.71
CA LEU A 136 -12.44 -1.88 5.67
C LEU A 136 -11.36 -2.87 6.10
N GLU A 137 -10.30 -2.39 6.74
CA GLU A 137 -9.22 -3.24 7.25
C GLU A 137 -9.72 -4.30 8.24
N LYS A 138 -10.66 -3.93 9.13
CA LYS A 138 -11.29 -4.85 10.08
C LYS A 138 -12.24 -5.85 9.41
N LYS A 139 -12.96 -5.44 8.37
CA LYS A 139 -13.99 -6.26 7.72
C LYS A 139 -13.42 -7.17 6.63
N ASN A 140 -12.53 -6.65 5.79
CA ASN A 140 -11.92 -7.39 4.69
C ASN A 140 -10.54 -6.79 4.33
N ASN A 141 -9.49 -7.50 4.76
CA ASN A 141 -8.11 -7.06 4.56
C ASN A 141 -7.67 -7.06 3.09
N GLU A 142 -8.20 -7.97 2.27
CA GLU A 142 -7.87 -8.04 0.83
C GLU A 142 -8.41 -6.84 0.06
N ARG A 143 -9.69 -6.46 0.31
CA ARG A 143 -10.28 -5.26 -0.28
C ARG A 143 -9.53 -4.02 0.13
N TYR A 144 -9.15 -3.92 1.41
CA TYR A 144 -8.34 -2.83 1.93
C TYR A 144 -7.00 -2.67 1.17
N LYS A 145 -6.24 -3.77 0.99
CA LYS A 145 -4.97 -3.76 0.25
C LYS A 145 -5.16 -3.34 -1.22
N LYS A 146 -6.19 -3.88 -1.89
CA LYS A 146 -6.53 -3.51 -3.28
C LYS A 146 -6.89 -2.02 -3.40
N LEU A 147 -7.69 -1.51 -2.46
CA LEU A 147 -8.10 -0.11 -2.45
C LEU A 147 -6.92 0.84 -2.21
N ILE A 148 -6.04 0.50 -1.27
CA ILE A 148 -4.84 1.31 -1.01
C ILE A 148 -3.88 1.30 -2.21
N GLY A 149 -3.65 0.14 -2.83
CA GLY A 149 -2.81 0.02 -4.02
C GLY A 149 -3.35 0.84 -5.19
N SER A 150 -4.65 0.77 -5.45
CA SER A 150 -5.29 1.51 -6.55
C SER A 150 -5.34 3.02 -6.32
N LEU A 151 -5.44 3.49 -5.08
CA LEU A 151 -5.44 4.92 -4.75
C LEU A 151 -4.05 5.50 -4.46
N GLY A 152 -3.00 4.65 -4.39
CA GLY A 152 -1.63 5.08 -4.09
C GLY A 152 -1.47 5.67 -2.68
N LEU A 153 -2.34 5.29 -1.74
CA LEU A 153 -2.27 5.78 -0.35
C LEU A 153 -1.15 5.05 0.40
N ARG A 154 -0.44 5.73 1.29
CA ARG A 154 0.59 5.12 2.15
C ARG A 154 0.15 5.18 3.61
N LYS A 155 0.46 4.15 4.40
CA LYS A 155 0.18 4.04 5.84
C LYS A 155 1.48 4.00 6.60
#